data_AF-A0A973URV2-F1
#
_entry.id   AF-A0A973URV2-F1
#
_cell.length_a   1.000
_cell.length_b   1.000
_cell.length_c   1.000
_cell.angle_alpha   90.00
_cell.angle_beta   90.00
_cell.angle_gamma   90.00
#
_symmetry.space_group_name_H-M   'P 1'
#
loop_
_entity.id
_entity.type
_entity.pdbx_description
1 polymer ?
#
loop_
_entity_poly.entity_id
_entity_poly.type
_entity_poly.pdbx_seq_one_letter_code
_entity_poly.pdbx_strand_id
1 'polypeptide(L)'
;MTDDFRADLAEVLDDYLALSVFNRFGLLEPARHRPRVQIDRLVVSRERWQVPLAGFPDLAKARLDRVAAHLRSLASDHGLPEVAFWVVPGEAKPIYVDLSDVTLVDALWAKLRRGRQRRPEGWVTVSEMLPGPDQLWLRDPDGRRYTTEFRVTCVDSRRYGGDGSVR
;
A
#
# COMPACT_ATOMS: atom_id res chain seq x y z
N MET A 1 -6.38 -30.76 -40.43
CA MET A 1 -5.54 -29.56 -40.62
C MET A 1 -5.49 -28.84 -39.31
N THR A 2 -4.42 -29.00 -38.55
CA THR A 2 -4.06 -28.05 -37.50
C THR A 2 -3.45 -26.86 -38.21
N ASP A 3 -4.08 -25.69 -38.12
CA ASP A 3 -3.45 -24.46 -38.57
C ASP A 3 -2.13 -24.27 -37.79
N ASP A 4 -1.09 -23.81 -38.50
CA ASP A 4 0.20 -23.47 -37.91
C ASP A 4 -0.01 -22.24 -37.00
N PHE A 5 -0.11 -22.47 -35.69
CA PHE A 5 -0.32 -21.39 -34.72
C PHE A 5 0.94 -20.53 -34.64
N ARG A 6 0.80 -19.23 -34.94
CA ARG A 6 1.84 -18.22 -34.83
C ARG A 6 1.30 -17.03 -34.07
N ALA A 7 1.95 -16.68 -32.96
CA ALA A 7 1.67 -15.51 -32.16
C ALA A 7 2.99 -14.95 -31.61
N ASP A 8 2.97 -13.72 -31.09
CA ASP A 8 4.13 -13.17 -30.38
C ASP A 8 4.37 -13.98 -29.09
N LEU A 9 5.64 -14.28 -28.78
CA LEU A 9 5.98 -15.02 -27.56
C LEU A 9 5.52 -14.26 -26.31
N ALA A 10 5.57 -12.93 -26.32
CA ALA A 10 5.07 -12.11 -25.23
C ALA A 10 3.55 -12.23 -25.06
N GLU A 11 2.79 -12.35 -26.16
CA GLU A 11 1.35 -12.58 -26.12
C GLU A 11 1.03 -13.97 -25.54
N VAL A 12 1.78 -15.00 -25.95
CA VAL A 12 1.62 -16.36 -25.40
C VAL A 12 1.98 -16.43 -23.92
N LEU A 13 2.93 -15.61 -23.45
CA LEU A 13 3.40 -15.58 -22.07
C LEU A 13 2.79 -14.45 -21.22
N ASP A 14 1.79 -13.73 -21.74
CA ASP A 14 1.33 -12.46 -21.15
C ASP A 14 0.93 -12.61 -19.67
N ASP A 15 0.09 -13.59 -19.35
CA ASP A 15 -0.36 -13.85 -17.97
C ASP A 15 0.82 -14.14 -17.01
N TYR A 16 1.82 -14.91 -17.46
CA TYR A 16 2.98 -15.25 -16.64
C TYR A 16 3.91 -14.05 -16.42
N LEU A 17 4.10 -13.24 -17.46
CA LEU A 17 4.84 -12.00 -17.38
C LEU A 17 4.12 -11.03 -16.44
N ALA A 18 2.83 -10.80 -16.65
CA ALA A 18 1.98 -9.95 -15.82
C ALA A 18 2.05 -10.35 -14.34
N LEU A 19 1.86 -11.63 -14.00
CA LEU A 19 1.97 -12.14 -12.63
C LEU A 19 3.37 -11.91 -12.03
N SER A 20 4.42 -12.04 -12.83
CA SER A 20 5.81 -11.86 -12.39
C SER A 20 6.17 -10.40 -12.12
N VAL A 21 5.57 -9.46 -12.86
CA VAL A 21 5.88 -8.03 -12.76
C VAL A 21 4.87 -7.21 -11.94
N PHE A 22 3.66 -7.72 -11.70
CA PHE A 22 2.56 -6.93 -11.11
C PHE A 22 2.94 -6.26 -9.78
N ASN A 23 3.75 -6.94 -8.95
CA ASN A 23 4.20 -6.40 -7.66
C ASN A 23 5.53 -5.63 -7.73
N ARG A 24 6.14 -5.51 -8.91
CA ARG A 24 7.43 -4.84 -9.11
C ARG A 24 7.31 -3.45 -9.71
N PHE A 25 6.13 -3.07 -10.17
CA PHE A 25 5.91 -1.72 -10.67
C PHE A 25 5.94 -0.70 -9.51
N GLY A 26 6.93 0.18 -9.54
CA GLY A 26 7.07 1.29 -8.62
C GLY A 26 7.30 2.58 -9.41
N LEU A 27 6.44 3.59 -9.21
CA LEU A 27 6.58 4.88 -9.88
C LEU A 27 7.80 5.68 -9.41
N LEU A 28 8.24 5.45 -8.17
CA LEU A 28 9.26 6.23 -7.48
C LEU A 28 10.32 5.30 -6.91
N GLU A 29 11.57 5.77 -6.89
CA GLU A 29 12.68 5.13 -6.20
C GLU A 29 12.37 4.84 -4.73
N PRO A 30 12.95 3.78 -4.14
CA PRO A 30 12.84 3.51 -2.72
C PRO A 30 13.44 4.66 -1.88
N ALA A 31 12.69 5.16 -0.90
CA ALA A 31 13.16 6.17 0.05
C ALA A 31 12.50 5.97 1.42
N ARG A 32 13.11 6.54 2.46
CA ARG A 32 12.57 6.52 3.84
C ARG A 32 11.25 7.25 3.96
N HIS A 33 11.09 8.33 3.21
CA HIS A 33 9.86 9.08 3.08
C HIS A 33 9.67 9.43 1.61
N ARG A 34 8.44 9.28 1.14
CA ARG A 34 8.04 9.66 -0.21
C ARG A 34 6.82 10.55 -0.11
N PRO A 35 6.91 11.80 -0.60
CA PRO A 35 5.78 12.71 -0.57
C PRO A 35 4.65 12.18 -1.47
N ARG A 36 3.44 12.68 -1.25
CA ARG A 36 2.34 12.46 -2.17
C ARG A 36 2.69 13.02 -3.55
N VAL A 37 2.45 12.23 -4.60
CA VAL A 37 2.65 12.66 -6.00
C VAL A 37 1.29 12.78 -6.68
N GLN A 38 1.07 13.93 -7.31
CA GLN A 38 -0.16 14.25 -8.01
C GLN A 38 0.13 14.75 -9.43
N ILE A 39 -0.75 14.39 -10.37
CA ILE A 39 -0.84 14.98 -11.70
C ILE A 39 -2.20 15.67 -11.75
N ASP A 40 -2.22 17.00 -11.83
CA ASP A 40 -3.43 17.81 -11.65
C ASP A 40 -4.17 17.44 -10.34
N ARG A 41 -5.35 16.82 -10.46
CA ARG A 41 -6.18 16.37 -9.33
C ARG A 41 -6.06 14.86 -9.07
N LEU A 42 -5.27 14.13 -9.85
CA LEU A 42 -5.07 12.69 -9.72
C LEU A 42 -3.88 12.40 -8.81
N VAL A 43 -4.14 11.70 -7.70
CA VAL A 43 -3.06 11.17 -6.84
C VAL A 43 -2.54 9.87 -7.46
N VAL A 44 -1.33 9.92 -8.01
CA VAL A 44 -0.67 8.75 -8.62
C VAL A 44 0.22 7.99 -7.63
N SER A 45 0.61 8.64 -6.53
CA SER A 45 1.27 7.98 -5.40
C SER A 45 0.86 8.64 -4.09
N ARG A 46 0.38 7.84 -3.14
CA ARG A 46 0.13 8.30 -1.77
C ARG A 46 1.45 8.53 -1.03
N GLU A 47 1.43 9.46 -0.09
CA GLU A 47 2.53 9.67 0.84
C GLU A 47 2.85 8.38 1.61
N ARG A 48 4.14 8.08 1.75
CA ARG A 48 4.61 6.81 2.32
C ARG A 48 5.87 7.01 3.14
N TRP A 49 5.97 6.24 4.22
CA TRP A 49 7.12 6.14 5.10
C TRP A 49 7.63 4.70 5.15
N GLN A 50 8.93 4.54 5.32
CA GLN A 50 9.60 3.28 5.63
C GLN A 50 10.28 3.43 6.99
N VAL A 51 9.80 2.67 7.96
CA VAL A 51 10.34 2.66 9.32
C VAL A 51 11.04 1.32 9.56
N PRO A 52 12.31 1.30 10.01
CA PRO A 52 12.97 0.05 10.33
C PRO A 52 12.17 -0.72 11.38
N LEU A 53 12.04 -2.04 11.23
CA LEU A 53 11.31 -2.84 12.19
C LEU A 53 11.96 -2.81 13.59
N ALA A 54 13.27 -2.53 13.65
CA ALA A 54 14.02 -2.27 14.88
C ALA A 54 13.49 -1.07 15.69
N GLY A 55 12.81 -0.12 15.04
CA GLY A 55 12.11 0.98 15.71
C GLY A 55 10.91 0.50 16.55
N PHE A 56 10.42 -0.72 16.34
CA PHE A 56 9.31 -1.34 17.08
C PHE A 56 9.85 -2.43 18.03
N PRO A 57 10.50 -2.06 19.15
CA PRO A 57 11.12 -3.00 20.07
C PRO A 57 10.11 -4.01 20.63
N ASP A 58 10.62 -5.16 21.07
CA ASP A 58 9.80 -6.14 21.75
C ASP A 58 9.40 -5.66 23.15
N LEU A 59 8.24 -5.01 23.26
CA LEU A 59 7.60 -4.69 24.52
C LEU A 59 6.88 -5.92 25.12
N ALA A 60 7.57 -7.07 25.15
CA ALA A 60 7.03 -8.30 25.68
C ALA A 60 6.54 -8.08 27.12
N LYS A 61 5.32 -8.55 27.42
CA LYS A 61 4.65 -8.37 28.73
C LYS A 61 4.30 -6.92 29.09
N ALA A 62 4.53 -5.95 28.21
CA ALA A 62 4.02 -4.60 28.43
C ALA A 62 2.50 -4.60 28.38
N ARG A 63 1.89 -3.77 29.22
CA ARG A 63 0.47 -3.45 29.15
C ARG A 63 0.19 -2.69 27.84
N LEU A 64 -1.04 -2.83 27.33
CA LEU A 64 -1.43 -2.29 26.03
C LEU A 64 -1.39 -0.75 25.97
N ASP A 65 -1.66 -0.07 27.09
CA ASP A 65 -1.49 1.38 27.27
C ASP A 65 -0.06 1.84 26.97
N ARG A 66 0.95 1.10 27.47
CA ARG A 66 2.37 1.37 27.21
C ARG A 66 2.74 1.13 25.75
N VAL A 67 2.17 0.10 25.12
CA VAL A 67 2.37 -0.17 23.69
C VAL A 67 1.78 0.97 22.85
N ALA A 68 0.56 1.41 23.16
CA ALA A 68 -0.09 2.52 22.46
C ALA A 68 0.69 3.82 22.61
N ALA A 69 1.13 4.17 23.83
CA ALA A 69 1.96 5.34 24.07
C ALA A 69 3.27 5.31 23.28
N HIS A 70 3.93 4.15 23.23
CA HIS A 70 5.15 3.98 22.46
C HIS A 70 4.93 4.15 20.95
N LEU A 71 3.89 3.53 20.38
CA LEU A 71 3.59 3.67 18.95
C LEU A 71 3.23 5.11 18.57
N ARG A 72 2.52 5.85 19.44
CA ARG A 72 2.22 7.28 19.22
C ARG A 72 3.47 8.15 19.26
N SER A 73 4.37 7.90 20.22
CA SER A 73 5.67 8.60 20.28
C SER A 73 6.47 8.35 19.00
N LEU A 74 6.60 7.08 18.61
CA LEU A 74 7.32 6.71 17.39
C LEU A 74 6.68 7.32 16.14
N ALA A 75 5.35 7.33 16.06
CA ALA A 75 4.63 7.98 14.97
C ALA A 75 4.95 9.47 14.90
N SER A 76 4.94 10.17 16.03
CA SER A 76 5.35 11.57 16.12
C SER A 76 6.80 11.77 15.67
N ASP A 77 7.72 10.93 16.13
CA ASP A 77 9.16 11.03 15.80
C ASP A 77 9.43 10.86 14.29
N HIS A 78 8.61 10.06 13.61
CA HIS A 78 8.72 9.82 12.16
C HIS A 78 7.74 10.66 11.31
N GLY A 79 6.93 11.52 11.92
CA GLY A 79 5.91 12.31 11.23
C GLY A 79 4.82 11.46 10.56
N LEU A 80 4.47 10.32 11.16
CA LEU A 80 3.43 9.42 10.65
C LEU A 80 2.03 9.98 10.99
N PRO A 81 1.03 9.83 10.10
CA PRO A 81 -0.35 10.17 10.41
C PRO A 81 -0.93 9.30 11.53
N GLU A 82 -1.87 9.86 12.30
CA GLU A 82 -2.63 9.10 13.33
C GLU A 82 -3.41 7.94 12.72
N VAL A 83 -4.01 8.17 11.55
CA VAL A 83 -4.76 7.18 10.78
C VAL A 83 -4.04 6.87 9.47
N ALA A 84 -3.59 5.63 9.31
CA ALA A 84 -2.80 5.20 8.16
C ALA A 84 -2.94 3.70 7.87
N PHE A 85 -2.43 3.29 6.72
CA PHE A 85 -2.30 1.87 6.35
C PHE A 85 -0.87 1.39 6.60
N TRP A 86 -0.74 0.32 7.37
CA TRP A 86 0.54 -0.26 7.77
C TRP A 86 0.75 -1.61 7.08
N VAL A 87 1.92 -1.84 6.51
CA VAL A 87 2.36 -3.14 6.00
C VAL A 87 3.55 -3.58 6.83
N VAL A 88 3.35 -4.68 7.57
CA VAL A 88 4.38 -5.31 8.39
C VAL A 88 5.04 -6.45 7.59
N PRO A 89 6.35 -6.69 7.72
CA PRO A 89 7.01 -7.81 7.04
C PRO A 89 6.29 -9.15 7.22
N GLY A 90 6.00 -9.81 6.10
CA GLY A 90 5.28 -11.09 6.08
C GLY A 90 3.76 -10.98 6.17
N GLU A 91 3.18 -9.78 6.16
CA GLU A 91 1.75 -9.56 5.98
C GLU A 91 1.48 -9.19 4.51
N ALA A 92 0.57 -9.90 3.84
CA ALA A 92 0.29 -9.71 2.43
C ALA A 92 -0.53 -8.44 2.14
N LYS A 93 -1.37 -8.01 3.08
CA LYS A 93 -2.27 -6.85 2.92
C LYS A 93 -1.93 -5.77 3.94
N PRO A 94 -2.02 -4.48 3.54
CA PRO A 94 -2.00 -3.38 4.49
C PRO A 94 -3.13 -3.50 5.52
N ILE A 95 -2.87 -3.04 6.73
CA ILE A 95 -3.84 -2.99 7.83
C ILE A 95 -4.17 -1.53 8.11
N TYR A 96 -5.45 -1.22 8.20
CA TYR A 96 -5.92 0.07 8.70
C TYR A 96 -5.59 0.20 10.18
N VAL A 97 -4.95 1.30 10.55
CA VAL A 97 -4.58 1.60 11.93
C VAL A 97 -5.00 3.02 12.24
N ASP A 98 -5.74 3.16 13.33
CA ASP A 98 -5.97 4.40 14.03
C ASP A 98 -5.22 4.29 15.36
N LEU A 99 -4.22 5.14 15.59
CA LEU A 99 -3.40 5.11 16.79
C LEU A 99 -4.16 5.58 18.04
N SER A 100 -5.33 6.20 17.88
CA SER A 100 -6.23 6.53 18.99
C SER A 100 -7.01 5.30 19.47
N ASP A 101 -7.27 4.33 18.59
CA ASP A 101 -8.01 3.09 18.88
C ASP A 101 -7.09 1.99 19.44
N VAL A 102 -7.32 1.64 20.70
CA VAL A 102 -6.49 0.66 21.43
C VAL A 102 -6.63 -0.76 20.88
N THR A 103 -7.77 -1.13 20.30
CA THR A 103 -8.01 -2.44 19.71
C THR A 103 -7.27 -2.59 18.39
N LEU A 104 -7.23 -1.53 17.57
CA LEU A 104 -6.43 -1.51 16.34
C LEU A 104 -4.93 -1.51 16.65
N VAL A 105 -4.50 -0.82 17.70
CA VAL A 105 -3.12 -0.87 18.21
C VAL A 105 -2.74 -2.29 18.63
N ASP A 106 -3.59 -3.02 19.36
CA ASP A 106 -3.29 -4.40 19.76
C ASP A 106 -3.15 -5.34 18.55
N ALA A 107 -4.04 -5.19 17.56
CA ALA A 107 -3.97 -5.95 16.31
C ALA A 107 -2.68 -5.68 15.52
N LEU A 108 -2.27 -4.41 15.42
CA LEU A 108 -1.00 -4.02 14.83
C LEU A 108 0.18 -4.61 15.63
N TRP A 109 0.13 -4.53 16.95
CA TRP A 109 1.18 -5.04 17.82
C TRP A 109 1.40 -6.54 17.64
N ALA A 110 0.33 -7.33 17.58
CA ALA A 110 0.41 -8.76 17.30
C ALA A 110 1.11 -9.06 15.95
N LYS A 111 0.87 -8.22 14.93
CA LYS A 111 1.52 -8.34 13.62
C LYS A 111 2.99 -7.95 13.67
N LEU A 112 3.34 -6.84 14.33
CA LEU A 112 4.73 -6.41 14.52
C LEU A 112 5.58 -7.48 15.20
N ARG A 113 5.06 -8.14 16.25
CA ARG A 113 5.75 -9.26 16.92
C ARG A 113 6.05 -10.41 15.96
N ARG A 114 5.06 -10.84 15.16
CA ARG A 114 5.26 -11.90 14.15
C ARG A 114 6.19 -11.47 13.03
N GLY A 115 6.08 -10.23 12.56
CA GLY A 115 6.95 -9.66 11.55
C GLY A 115 8.41 -9.70 11.99
N ARG A 116 8.68 -9.37 13.26
CA ARG A 116 10.03 -9.39 13.84
C ARG A 116 10.62 -10.79 13.89
N GLN A 117 9.82 -11.79 14.22
CA GLN A 117 10.26 -13.20 14.20
C GLN A 117 10.61 -13.66 12.78
N ARG A 118 9.88 -13.19 11.75
CA ARG A 118 10.08 -13.62 10.35
C ARG A 118 11.22 -12.87 9.67
N ARG A 119 11.33 -11.55 9.89
CA ARG A 119 12.25 -10.63 9.21
C ARG A 119 12.71 -9.53 10.16
N PRO A 120 13.67 -9.79 11.07
CA PRO A 120 14.16 -8.81 12.04
C PRO A 120 14.68 -7.52 11.40
N GLU A 121 15.42 -7.65 10.29
CA GLU A 121 15.97 -6.54 9.50
C GLU A 121 14.96 -5.95 8.49
N GLY A 122 13.67 -6.24 8.70
CA GLY A 122 12.59 -5.79 7.82
C GLY A 122 12.24 -4.31 8.01
N TRP A 123 11.35 -3.83 7.14
CA TRP A 123 10.82 -2.47 7.19
C TRP A 123 9.30 -2.52 7.30
N VAL A 124 8.76 -1.64 8.13
CA VAL A 124 7.33 -1.34 8.20
C VAL A 124 7.05 -0.22 7.21
N THR A 125 6.21 -0.51 6.21
CA THR A 125 5.74 0.51 5.29
C THR A 125 4.46 1.12 5.83
N VAL A 126 4.44 2.44 6.00
CA VAL A 126 3.23 3.19 6.38
C VAL A 126 2.82 4.03 5.19
N SER A 127 1.56 3.97 4.78
CA SER A 127 1.01 4.84 3.73
C SER A 127 -0.17 5.62 4.29
N GLU A 128 -0.27 6.90 3.94
CA GLU A 128 -1.38 7.73 4.40
C GLU A 128 -2.75 7.09 4.05
N MET A 129 -3.75 7.33 4.90
CA MET A 129 -5.14 7.08 4.51
C MET A 129 -5.62 8.24 3.63
N LEU A 130 -5.90 7.96 2.36
CA LEU A 130 -6.42 8.95 1.43
C LEU A 130 -7.53 8.37 0.53
N PRO A 131 -8.78 8.87 0.59
CA PRO A 131 -9.27 9.92 1.49
C PRO A 131 -9.13 9.55 2.97
N GLY A 132 -8.80 10.51 3.82
CA GLY A 132 -8.84 10.33 5.27
C GLY A 132 -10.27 10.11 5.77
N PRO A 133 -10.49 9.72 7.04
CA PRO A 133 -11.82 9.44 7.58
C PRO A 133 -12.77 10.63 7.39
N ASP A 134 -12.22 11.84 7.48
CA ASP A 134 -12.99 13.07 7.32
C ASP A 134 -13.30 13.48 5.88
N GLN A 135 -12.65 12.83 4.93
CA GLN A 135 -12.72 13.13 3.50
C GLN A 135 -13.53 12.09 2.72
N LEU A 136 -14.14 11.12 3.40
CA LEU A 136 -15.03 10.14 2.80
C LEU A 136 -16.28 10.84 2.25
N TRP A 137 -16.46 10.75 0.93
CA TRP A 137 -17.45 11.55 0.20
C TRP A 137 -18.82 10.89 0.10
N LEU A 138 -18.91 9.56 0.04
CA LEU A 138 -20.21 8.87 0.00
C LEU A 138 -20.84 8.88 1.39
N ARG A 139 -22.08 9.37 1.47
CA ARG A 139 -22.86 9.45 2.70
C ARG A 139 -24.25 8.83 2.53
N ASP A 140 -24.76 8.19 3.58
CA ASP A 140 -26.16 7.77 3.66
C ASP A 140 -27.06 8.94 4.16
N PRO A 141 -28.40 8.77 4.19
CA PRO A 141 -29.31 9.77 4.75
C PRO A 141 -29.10 10.06 6.24
N ASP A 142 -28.50 9.14 7.00
CA ASP A 142 -28.14 9.33 8.41
C ASP A 142 -26.81 10.12 8.58
N GLY A 143 -26.15 10.48 7.48
CA GLY A 143 -24.87 11.20 7.47
C GLY A 143 -23.64 10.33 7.72
N ARG A 144 -23.79 9.00 7.79
CA ARG A 144 -22.67 8.06 7.91
C ARG A 144 -21.83 8.06 6.64
N ARG A 145 -20.52 7.86 6.77
CA ARG A 145 -19.57 7.92 5.67
C ARG A 145 -19.06 6.53 5.30
N TYR A 146 -18.82 6.30 4.02
CA TYR A 146 -18.43 5.00 3.49
C TYR A 146 -17.15 5.09 2.65
N THR A 147 -16.27 4.11 2.81
CA THR A 147 -15.19 3.89 1.86
C THR A 147 -15.79 3.43 0.53
N THR A 148 -15.31 4.02 -0.56
CA THR A 148 -15.82 3.75 -1.90
C THR A 148 -14.68 3.74 -2.91
N GLU A 149 -14.83 2.91 -3.93
CA GLU A 149 -13.87 2.77 -5.03
C GLU A 149 -14.66 2.69 -6.34
N PHE A 150 -14.25 3.47 -7.34
CA PHE A 150 -14.67 3.27 -8.72
C PHE A 150 -13.58 2.51 -9.46
N ARG A 151 -13.97 1.48 -10.22
CA ARG A 151 -13.09 0.77 -11.13
C ARG A 151 -13.43 1.17 -12.54
N VAL A 152 -12.45 1.69 -13.25
CA VAL A 152 -12.60 2.23 -14.61
C VAL A 152 -11.61 1.50 -15.51
N THR A 153 -12.08 1.01 -16.65
CA THR A 153 -11.24 0.50 -17.72
C THR A 153 -11.12 1.56 -18.80
N CYS A 154 -9.93 2.09 -18.99
CA CYS A 154 -9.62 2.99 -20.08
C CYS A 154 -8.99 2.18 -21.22
N VAL A 155 -9.55 2.29 -22.42
CA VAL A 155 -8.98 1.67 -23.62
C VAL A 155 -8.38 2.77 -24.50
N ASP A 156 -7.20 2.55 -25.04
CA ASP A 156 -6.73 3.37 -26.15
C ASP A 156 -7.48 2.94 -27.40
N SER A 157 -8.19 3.88 -28.03
CA SER A 157 -8.87 3.63 -29.30
C SER A 157 -7.88 3.47 -30.47
N ARG A 158 -6.61 3.82 -30.28
CA ARG A 158 -5.54 3.60 -31.25
C ARG A 158 -5.08 2.15 -31.14
N ARG A 159 -5.00 1.47 -32.29
CA ARG A 159 -4.33 0.16 -32.36
C ARG A 159 -2.86 0.37 -32.03
N TYR A 160 -2.35 -0.39 -31.06
CA TYR A 160 -0.92 -0.54 -30.85
C TYR A 160 -0.33 -1.20 -32.11
N GLY A 161 0.46 -0.45 -32.88
CA GLY A 161 1.12 -0.96 -34.09
C GLY A 161 0.26 -0.94 -35.35
N GLY A 162 0.48 0.08 -36.18
CA GLY A 162 -0.09 0.17 -37.52
C GLY A 162 0.53 1.28 -38.36
N ASP A 163 1.80 1.62 -38.12
CA ASP A 163 2.56 2.46 -39.06
C ASP A 163 4.02 1.98 -39.10
N GLY A 164 4.18 0.73 -39.56
CA GLY A 164 5.47 0.14 -39.92
C GLY A 164 5.82 0.43 -41.38
N SER A 165 5.60 1.66 -41.87
CA SER A 165 6.22 2.08 -43.13
C SER A 165 7.67 2.51 -42.85
N VAL A 166 8.54 1.52 -42.71
CA VAL A 166 9.98 1.73 -42.89
C VAL A 166 10.17 2.08 -44.36
N ARG A 167 10.57 3.32 -44.64
CA ARG A 167 11.25 3.69 -45.89
C ARG A 167 12.74 3.55 -45.71
#